data_AF-A0A9P1MER9-F1
#
_entry.id   AF-A0A9P1MER9-F1
#
_cell.length_a   1.000
_cell.length_b   1.000
_cell.length_c   1.000
_cell.angle_alpha   90.00
_cell.angle_beta   90.00
_cell.angle_gamma   90.00
#
_symmetry.space_group_name_H-M   'P 1'
#
loop_
_entity.id
_entity.type
_entity.pdbx_description
1 polymer ?
#
loop_
_entity_poly.entity_id
_entity_poly.type
_entity_poly.pdbx_seq_one_letter_code
_entity_poly.pdbx_strand_id
1 'polypeptide(L)'
;MGVKRDHAGQTVVPGPAAPRGRFTTLFEGFRAELDEHYDRKERIVKSSRDVTAHSKRCTQSSRLFFLIFALHRSNAINEEPSPAIQKEVNTRLADIEKSLSLIAGDISGLYRYRYYLPCLEELVEALTFAHYLRTQTLLTPAETRAAVPCGVTLADKDYVYGVFDLFGEMMRFATAKSRAKGVLLAEESPRGRSTLDDIQALGCAFETLPKVPEKAFGQKLDAMRASVRKVEVLGYRLR
;
A
#
# COMPACT_ATOMS: atom_id res chain seq x y z
N MET A 1 23.54 -16.25 16.93
CA MET A 1 23.85 -15.75 18.29
C MET A 1 24.49 -14.38 18.17
N GLY A 2 23.75 -13.30 18.43
CA GLY A 2 24.27 -11.93 18.34
C GLY A 2 25.07 -11.57 19.59
N VAL A 3 26.30 -11.08 19.43
CA VAL A 3 27.16 -10.65 20.54
C VAL A 3 26.68 -9.29 21.04
N LYS A 4 26.38 -9.19 22.34
CA LYS A 4 25.88 -7.96 22.99
C LYS A 4 26.97 -6.88 22.96
N ARG A 5 26.62 -5.69 22.46
CA ARG A 5 27.53 -4.53 22.34
C ARG A 5 27.03 -3.36 23.17
N ASP A 6 27.94 -2.54 23.70
CA ASP A 6 27.59 -1.34 24.47
C ASP A 6 27.24 -0.15 23.55
N HIS A 7 26.94 1.00 24.16
CA HIS A 7 26.62 2.25 23.46
C HIS A 7 27.78 2.75 22.56
N ALA A 8 29.02 2.30 22.81
CA ALA A 8 30.19 2.60 21.98
C ALA A 8 30.48 1.51 20.94
N GLY A 9 29.64 0.48 20.83
CA GLY A 9 29.78 -0.61 19.86
C GLY A 9 30.81 -1.67 20.26
N GLN A 10 31.36 -1.64 21.47
CA GLN A 10 32.31 -2.64 21.97
C GLN A 10 31.59 -3.88 22.49
N THR A 11 32.19 -5.06 22.36
CA THR A 11 31.63 -6.31 22.86
C THR A 11 31.62 -6.32 24.39
N VAL A 12 30.44 -6.44 24.99
CA VAL A 12 30.28 -6.48 26.44
C VAL A 12 30.72 -7.86 26.94
N VAL A 13 31.83 -7.91 27.68
CA VAL A 13 32.25 -9.11 28.42
C VAL A 13 31.23 -9.35 29.55
N PRO A 14 30.71 -10.58 29.75
CA PRO A 14 29.75 -10.84 30.82
C PRO A 14 30.44 -10.65 32.18
N GLY A 15 30.08 -9.59 32.90
CA GLY A 15 30.47 -9.43 34.30
C GLY A 15 29.74 -10.43 35.22
N PRO A 16 30.23 -10.63 36.46
CA PRO A 16 29.64 -11.55 37.41
C PRO A 16 28.15 -11.22 37.64
N ALA A 17 27.32 -12.26 37.73
CA ALA A 17 25.88 -12.13 37.86
C ALA A 17 25.51 -11.27 39.08
N ALA A 18 24.82 -10.15 38.83
CA ALA A 18 24.33 -9.27 39.87
C ALA A 18 23.41 -10.04 40.85
N PRO A 19 23.40 -9.69 42.15
CA PRO A 19 22.60 -10.39 43.15
C PRO A 19 21.11 -10.32 42.77
N ARG A 20 20.46 -11.49 42.73
CA ARG A 20 19.03 -11.61 42.42
C ARG A 20 18.21 -11.03 43.57
N GLY A 21 17.58 -9.88 43.35
CA GLY A 21 16.65 -9.25 44.28
C GLY A 21 15.24 -9.84 44.21
N ARG A 22 14.38 -9.48 45.17
CA ARG A 22 12.98 -9.94 45.25
C ARG A 22 12.14 -9.65 44.00
N PHE A 23 12.50 -8.60 43.26
CA PHE A 23 11.83 -8.19 42.02
C PHE A 23 12.52 -8.69 40.75
N THR A 24 13.63 -9.43 40.86
CA THR A 24 14.40 -9.86 39.69
C THR A 24 13.56 -10.73 38.76
N THR A 25 12.71 -11.61 39.27
CA THR A 25 11.80 -12.44 38.46
C THR A 25 10.74 -11.61 37.72
N LEU A 26 10.25 -10.53 38.35
CA LEU A 26 9.29 -9.60 37.76
C LEU A 26 9.95 -8.79 36.63
N PHE A 27 11.17 -8.26 36.85
CA PHE A 27 11.92 -7.56 35.81
C PHE A 27 12.40 -8.49 34.70
N GLU A 28 12.71 -9.75 34.99
CA GLU A 28 12.99 -10.78 33.98
C GLU A 28 11.76 -11.07 33.11
N GLY A 29 10.57 -11.11 33.71
CA GLY A 29 9.29 -11.21 33.00
C GLY A 29 9.04 -10.01 32.09
N PHE A 30 9.18 -8.78 32.60
CA PHE A 30 9.06 -7.57 31.78
C PHE A 30 10.09 -7.52 30.66
N ARG A 31 11.31 -7.97 30.92
CA ARG A 31 12.34 -8.05 29.89
C ARG A 31 11.94 -9.04 28.80
N ALA A 32 11.45 -10.23 29.16
CA ALA A 32 10.98 -11.21 28.19
C ALA A 32 9.83 -10.68 27.34
N GLU A 33 8.86 -9.97 27.94
CA GLU A 33 7.75 -9.35 27.20
C GLU A 33 8.24 -8.25 26.25
N LEU A 34 9.18 -7.41 26.69
CA LEU A 34 9.77 -6.36 25.85
C LEU A 34 10.60 -6.95 24.71
N ASP A 35 11.43 -7.96 24.99
CA ASP A 35 12.25 -8.63 23.98
C ASP A 35 11.35 -9.28 22.92
N GLU A 36 10.27 -9.98 23.31
CA GLU A 36 9.31 -10.54 22.37
C GLU A 36 8.62 -9.46 21.52
N HIS A 37 8.26 -8.32 22.13
CA HIS A 37 7.70 -7.20 21.40
C HIS A 37 8.68 -6.61 20.37
N TYR A 38 9.97 -6.49 20.72
CA TYR A 38 11.00 -6.01 19.79
C TYR A 38 11.26 -7.01 18.66
N ASP A 39 11.33 -8.31 18.97
CA ASP A 39 11.49 -9.37 17.97
C ASP A 39 10.31 -9.40 16.99
N ARG A 40 9.07 -9.25 17.51
CA ARG A 40 7.86 -9.12 16.67
C ARG A 40 7.95 -7.91 15.77
N LYS A 41 8.32 -6.74 16.31
CA LYS A 41 8.50 -5.52 15.52
C LYS A 41 9.57 -5.71 14.43
N GLU A 42 10.67 -6.39 14.73
CA GLU A 42 11.72 -6.65 13.74
C GLU A 42 11.23 -7.62 12.64
N ARG A 43 10.49 -8.68 13.00
CA ARG A 43 9.85 -9.59 12.02
C ARG A 43 8.86 -8.85 11.12
N ILE A 44 8.02 -7.99 11.69
CA ILE A 44 7.06 -7.18 10.94
C ILE A 44 7.79 -6.20 10.02
N VAL A 45 8.81 -5.49 10.50
CA VAL A 45 9.56 -4.53 9.68
C VAL A 45 10.32 -5.25 8.56
N LYS A 46 10.94 -6.41 8.83
CA LYS A 46 11.59 -7.22 7.81
C LYS A 46 10.59 -7.70 6.76
N SER A 47 9.48 -8.29 7.19
CA SER A 47 8.47 -8.80 6.26
C SER A 47 7.74 -7.69 5.52
N SER A 48 7.46 -6.55 6.16
CA SER A 48 6.94 -5.36 5.49
C SER A 48 7.96 -4.83 4.50
N ARG A 49 9.26 -4.79 4.84
CA ARG A 49 10.32 -4.47 3.90
C ARG A 49 10.45 -5.49 2.78
N ASP A 50 10.18 -6.77 3.03
CA ASP A 50 10.25 -7.83 2.03
C ASP A 50 9.01 -7.82 1.13
N VAL A 51 7.79 -7.58 1.64
CA VAL A 51 6.60 -7.29 0.82
C VAL A 51 6.87 -6.05 0.00
N THR A 52 7.30 -4.97 0.67
CA THR A 52 7.71 -3.74 0.02
C THR A 52 8.95 -3.95 -0.85
N ALA A 53 9.79 -4.98 -0.72
CA ALA A 53 10.93 -5.29 -1.59
C ALA A 53 10.57 -6.30 -2.69
N HIS A 54 9.52 -7.08 -2.54
CA HIS A 54 8.79 -7.63 -3.65
C HIS A 54 8.13 -6.47 -4.43
N SER A 55 7.75 -5.39 -3.75
CA SER A 55 7.43 -4.09 -4.37
C SER A 55 8.69 -3.27 -4.82
N LYS A 56 9.87 -3.40 -4.16
CA LYS A 56 11.04 -2.47 -4.20
C LYS A 56 12.43 -3.07 -4.50
N ARG A 57 12.78 -4.36 -4.49
CA ARG A 57 14.06 -4.93 -5.04
C ARG A 57 14.06 -4.88 -6.57
N CYS A 58 12.88 -4.70 -7.09
CA CYS A 58 12.43 -3.69 -8.04
C CYS A 58 13.00 -2.24 -7.94
N THR A 59 14.09 -1.92 -7.24
CA THR A 59 14.50 -0.50 -7.06
C THR A 59 15.22 0.03 -8.29
N GLN A 60 15.63 -0.87 -9.17
CA GLN A 60 16.02 -0.60 -10.55
C GLN A 60 14.83 -0.76 -11.53
N SER A 61 13.60 -1.01 -11.05
CA SER A 61 12.38 -1.11 -11.85
C SER A 61 11.11 -1.12 -10.98
N SER A 62 10.54 0.06 -10.74
CA SER A 62 9.13 0.33 -10.43
C SER A 62 8.15 -0.86 -10.63
N ARG A 63 7.77 -1.64 -9.61
CA ARG A 63 7.11 -2.97 -9.84
C ARG A 63 5.91 -3.40 -8.99
N LEU A 64 5.31 -2.52 -8.18
CA LEU A 64 3.82 -2.48 -8.23
C LEU A 64 3.38 -1.82 -9.54
N PHE A 65 4.20 -0.86 -9.99
CA PHE A 65 4.09 -0.10 -11.23
C PHE A 65 4.18 -0.91 -12.52
N PHE A 66 4.82 -2.09 -12.53
CA PHE A 66 4.95 -2.90 -13.75
C PHE A 66 3.69 -3.72 -14.03
N LEU A 67 2.89 -4.02 -13.00
CA LEU A 67 1.56 -4.61 -13.17
C LEU A 67 0.59 -3.58 -13.77
N ILE A 68 0.73 -2.32 -13.32
CA ILE A 68 0.08 -1.13 -13.89
C ILE A 68 0.60 -0.84 -15.31
N PHE A 69 1.89 -1.00 -15.58
CA PHE A 69 2.48 -0.81 -16.93
C PHE A 69 2.19 -1.98 -17.89
N ALA A 70 1.98 -3.19 -17.37
CA ALA A 70 1.47 -4.33 -18.12
C ALA A 70 0.00 -4.08 -18.50
N LEU A 71 -0.81 -3.56 -17.57
CA LEU A 71 -2.14 -3.00 -17.86
C LEU A 71 -2.09 -1.79 -18.82
N HIS A 72 -0.96 -1.08 -18.94
CA HIS A 72 -0.77 -0.02 -19.94
C HIS A 72 -0.47 -0.54 -21.35
N ARG A 73 0.06 -1.76 -21.52
CA ARG A 73 0.55 -2.24 -22.83
C ARG A 73 -0.54 -2.86 -23.70
N SER A 74 -1.66 -3.22 -23.12
CA SER A 74 -2.84 -3.66 -23.86
C SER A 74 -4.06 -3.21 -23.07
N ASN A 75 -4.93 -2.46 -23.74
CA ASN A 75 -6.36 -2.40 -23.51
C ASN A 75 -6.94 -1.08 -22.98
N ALA A 76 -8.12 -0.76 -23.53
CA ALA A 76 -8.98 0.35 -23.15
C ALA A 76 -9.56 0.11 -21.74
N ILE A 77 -10.20 1.14 -21.17
CA ILE A 77 -10.95 0.94 -19.93
C ILE A 77 -12.11 -0.03 -20.20
N ASN A 78 -12.37 -0.98 -19.29
CA ASN A 78 -13.38 -2.05 -19.40
C ASN A 78 -13.04 -3.22 -20.35
N GLU A 79 -11.77 -3.41 -20.68
CA GLU A 79 -11.32 -4.61 -21.40
C GLU A 79 -10.60 -5.57 -20.44
N GLU A 80 -10.79 -6.88 -20.65
CA GLU A 80 -10.09 -7.88 -19.85
C GLU A 80 -8.58 -7.82 -20.11
N PRO A 81 -7.75 -7.98 -19.06
CA PRO A 81 -6.31 -8.06 -19.24
C PRO A 81 -5.94 -9.31 -20.02
N SER A 82 -4.91 -9.22 -20.86
CA SER A 82 -4.43 -10.40 -21.59
C SER A 82 -4.04 -11.54 -20.63
N PRO A 83 -4.17 -12.82 -21.03
CA PRO A 83 -3.86 -13.96 -20.16
C PRO A 83 -2.45 -13.94 -19.57
N ALA A 84 -1.47 -13.39 -20.30
CA ALA A 84 -0.09 -13.24 -19.83
C ALA A 84 0.01 -12.25 -18.66
N ILE A 85 -0.67 -11.11 -18.77
CA ILE A 85 -0.73 -10.09 -17.72
C ILE A 85 -1.46 -10.66 -16.51
N GLN A 86 -2.60 -11.31 -16.72
CA GLN A 86 -3.37 -11.90 -15.62
C GLN A 86 -2.56 -12.97 -14.87
N LYS A 87 -1.75 -13.76 -15.58
CA LYS A 87 -0.83 -14.73 -14.96
C LYS A 87 0.25 -14.05 -14.12
N GLU A 88 0.82 -12.94 -14.58
CA GLU A 88 1.78 -12.16 -13.81
C GLU A 88 1.13 -11.56 -12.54
N VAL A 89 -0.07 -10.99 -12.67
CA VAL A 89 -0.87 -10.46 -11.55
C VAL A 89 -1.06 -11.53 -10.49
N ASN A 90 -1.53 -12.72 -10.89
CA ASN A 90 -1.81 -13.81 -9.96
C ASN A 90 -0.52 -14.31 -9.27
N THR A 91 0.59 -14.36 -10.01
CA THR A 91 1.89 -14.76 -9.43
C THR A 91 2.35 -13.77 -8.36
N ARG A 92 2.19 -12.47 -8.61
CA ARG A 92 2.54 -11.41 -7.64
C ARG A 92 1.64 -11.43 -6.42
N LEU A 93 0.34 -11.64 -6.61
CA LEU A 93 -0.61 -11.78 -5.49
C LEU A 93 -0.25 -12.99 -4.63
N ALA A 94 0.16 -14.11 -5.23
CA ALA A 94 0.62 -15.29 -4.49
C ALA A 94 1.92 -15.03 -3.71
N ASP A 95 2.86 -14.26 -4.28
CA ASP A 95 4.08 -13.83 -3.56
C ASP A 95 3.72 -12.96 -2.35
N ILE A 96 2.81 -11.99 -2.52
CA ILE A 96 2.32 -11.11 -1.45
C ILE A 96 1.60 -11.92 -0.38
N GLU A 97 0.73 -12.86 -0.76
CA GLU A 97 0.05 -13.77 0.15
C GLU A 97 1.05 -14.56 0.99
N LYS A 98 2.07 -15.13 0.35
CA LYS A 98 3.14 -15.86 1.05
C LYS A 98 3.85 -14.98 2.06
N SER A 99 4.25 -13.76 1.68
CA SER A 99 4.92 -12.84 2.60
C SER A 99 4.01 -12.37 3.75
N LEU A 100 2.73 -12.10 3.48
CA LEU A 100 1.76 -11.72 4.51
C LEU A 100 1.44 -12.89 5.44
N SER A 101 1.41 -14.12 4.95
CA SER A 101 1.17 -15.32 5.77
C SER A 101 2.21 -15.49 6.89
N LEU A 102 3.46 -15.10 6.64
CA LEU A 102 4.55 -15.17 7.63
C LEU A 102 4.34 -14.23 8.81
N ILE A 103 3.61 -13.13 8.62
CA ILE A 103 3.34 -12.14 9.66
C ILE A 103 1.90 -12.11 10.11
N ALA A 104 1.00 -12.87 9.48
CA ALA A 104 -0.43 -12.84 9.76
C ALA A 104 -0.75 -13.02 11.25
N GLY A 105 -0.06 -13.94 11.94
CA GLY A 105 -0.19 -14.12 13.39
C GLY A 105 0.27 -12.91 14.20
N ASP A 106 1.39 -12.30 13.81
CA ASP A 106 1.99 -11.13 14.48
C ASP A 106 1.20 -9.82 14.29
N ILE A 107 0.36 -9.75 13.24
CA ILE A 107 -0.46 -8.57 12.91
C ILE A 107 -1.97 -8.80 13.12
N SER A 108 -2.35 -9.88 13.79
CA SER A 108 -3.74 -10.22 14.09
C SER A 108 -4.22 -9.63 15.42
N GLY A 109 -5.55 -9.49 15.56
CA GLY A 109 -6.19 -9.07 16.82
C GLY A 109 -5.73 -7.71 17.34
N LEU A 110 -5.37 -7.66 18.63
CA LEU A 110 -4.98 -6.42 19.31
C LEU A 110 -3.72 -5.78 18.74
N TYR A 111 -2.84 -6.56 18.12
CA TYR A 111 -1.57 -6.06 17.56
C TYR A 111 -1.75 -5.34 16.23
N ARG A 112 -2.90 -5.48 15.57
CA ARG A 112 -3.16 -4.92 14.25
C ARG A 112 -3.05 -3.39 14.20
N TYR A 113 -3.56 -2.73 15.23
CA TYR A 113 -3.58 -1.27 15.32
C TYR A 113 -2.29 -0.69 15.92
N ARG A 114 -1.40 -1.55 16.44
CA ARG A 114 -0.14 -1.14 17.07
C ARG A 114 0.98 -0.91 16.04
N TYR A 115 0.94 -1.58 14.90
CA TYR A 115 1.99 -1.50 13.88
C TYR A 115 1.45 -0.90 12.58
N TYR A 116 2.14 0.12 12.07
CA TYR A 116 1.89 0.67 10.76
C TYR A 116 2.47 -0.24 9.68
N LEU A 117 1.66 -0.60 8.68
CA LEU A 117 2.01 -1.51 7.60
C LEU A 117 1.83 -0.81 6.25
N PRO A 118 2.87 -0.10 5.75
CA PRO A 118 2.82 0.58 4.44
C PRO A 118 2.43 -0.35 3.29
N CYS A 119 2.78 -1.64 3.39
CA CYS A 119 2.46 -2.63 2.37
C CYS A 119 0.95 -2.85 2.17
N LEU A 120 0.13 -2.57 3.19
CA LEU A 120 -1.33 -2.68 3.04
C LEU A 120 -1.91 -1.51 2.26
N GLU A 121 -1.39 -0.29 2.43
CA GLU A 121 -1.76 0.86 1.60
C GLU A 121 -1.43 0.59 0.13
N GLU A 122 -0.21 0.09 -0.15
CA GLU A 122 0.23 -0.32 -1.49
C GLU A 122 -0.69 -1.41 -2.09
N LEU A 123 -1.07 -2.40 -1.28
CA LEU A 123 -1.98 -3.47 -1.73
C LEU A 123 -3.38 -2.93 -2.08
N VAL A 124 -3.92 -2.02 -1.26
CA VAL A 124 -5.21 -1.37 -1.53
C VAL A 124 -5.15 -0.57 -2.82
N GLU A 125 -4.12 0.23 -3.02
CA GLU A 125 -3.90 1.00 -4.25
C GLU A 125 -3.96 0.07 -5.48
N ALA A 126 -3.22 -1.05 -5.45
CA ALA A 126 -3.21 -2.01 -6.55
C ALA A 126 -4.59 -2.65 -6.80
N LEU A 127 -5.28 -3.10 -5.74
CA LEU A 127 -6.59 -3.75 -5.85
C LEU A 127 -7.65 -2.77 -6.39
N THR A 128 -7.68 -1.56 -5.85
CA THR A 128 -8.63 -0.51 -6.24
C THR A 128 -8.39 -0.04 -7.67
N PHE A 129 -7.12 0.13 -8.08
CA PHE A 129 -6.79 0.51 -9.44
C PHE A 129 -7.11 -0.59 -10.46
N ALA A 130 -6.77 -1.85 -10.16
CA ALA A 130 -7.10 -2.99 -11.02
C ALA A 130 -8.61 -3.15 -11.20
N HIS A 131 -9.39 -2.93 -10.14
CA HIS A 131 -10.85 -2.91 -10.22
C HIS A 131 -11.35 -1.73 -11.05
N TYR A 132 -10.82 -0.52 -10.83
CA TYR A 132 -11.18 0.68 -11.58
C TYR A 132 -10.99 0.50 -13.10
N LEU A 133 -9.87 -0.07 -13.54
CA LEU A 133 -9.62 -0.29 -14.97
C LEU A 133 -10.63 -1.27 -15.61
N ARG A 134 -11.15 -2.23 -14.85
CA ARG A 134 -12.10 -3.23 -15.35
C ARG A 134 -13.56 -2.75 -15.32
N THR A 135 -13.91 -1.92 -14.35
CA THR A 135 -15.32 -1.64 -14.01
C THR A 135 -15.68 -0.16 -14.01
N GLN A 136 -14.68 0.73 -14.04
CA GLN A 136 -14.81 2.18 -13.78
C GLN A 136 -15.57 2.51 -12.51
N THR A 137 -15.40 1.68 -11.48
CA THR A 137 -15.89 1.94 -10.14
C THR A 137 -14.76 1.83 -9.14
N LEU A 138 -14.92 2.46 -7.98
CA LEU A 138 -14.01 2.28 -6.86
C LEU A 138 -14.41 1.01 -6.10
N LEU A 139 -13.44 0.14 -5.86
CA LEU A 139 -13.64 -1.08 -5.05
C LEU A 139 -14.00 -0.67 -3.62
N THR A 140 -15.08 -1.21 -3.05
CA THR A 140 -15.53 -0.76 -1.72
C THR A 140 -14.60 -1.24 -0.59
N PRO A 141 -14.63 -0.61 0.60
CA PRO A 141 -13.85 -1.08 1.74
C PRO A 141 -14.15 -2.54 2.13
N ALA A 142 -15.41 -2.96 2.02
CA ALA A 142 -15.84 -4.32 2.36
C ALA A 142 -15.29 -5.36 1.36
N GLU A 143 -15.38 -5.07 0.07
CA GLU A 143 -14.79 -5.93 -0.98
C GLU A 143 -13.27 -5.94 -0.90
N THR A 144 -12.65 -4.80 -0.60
CA THR A 144 -11.20 -4.72 -0.42
C THR A 144 -10.75 -5.58 0.75
N ARG A 145 -11.45 -5.53 1.89
CA ARG A 145 -11.19 -6.43 3.03
C ARG A 145 -11.32 -7.91 2.65
N ALA A 146 -12.30 -8.27 1.82
CA ALA A 146 -12.48 -9.64 1.35
C ALA A 146 -11.40 -10.09 0.36
N ALA A 147 -10.83 -9.15 -0.40
CA ALA A 147 -9.76 -9.41 -1.37
C ALA A 147 -8.35 -9.48 -0.75
N VAL A 148 -8.17 -8.99 0.48
CA VAL A 148 -6.89 -9.09 1.19
C VAL A 148 -6.63 -10.55 1.62
N PRO A 149 -5.47 -11.14 1.28
CA PRO A 149 -5.18 -12.53 1.61
C PRO A 149 -4.91 -12.75 3.10
N CYS A 150 -4.91 -14.01 3.52
CA CYS A 150 -4.50 -14.47 4.86
C CYS A 150 -5.34 -13.93 6.04
N GLY A 151 -6.55 -13.42 5.81
CA GLY A 151 -7.43 -12.94 6.87
C GLY A 151 -6.91 -11.71 7.62
N VAL A 152 -5.95 -10.99 7.04
CA VAL A 152 -5.39 -9.77 7.63
C VAL A 152 -6.48 -8.71 7.67
N THR A 153 -6.82 -8.21 8.87
CA THR A 153 -7.80 -7.15 9.02
C THR A 153 -7.29 -5.87 8.37
N LEU A 154 -8.00 -5.31 7.39
CA LEU A 154 -7.66 -3.99 6.82
C LEU A 154 -8.33 -2.90 7.67
N ALA A 155 -7.54 -1.96 8.20
CA ALA A 155 -8.11 -0.81 8.91
C ALA A 155 -8.61 0.23 7.89
N ASP A 156 -9.60 1.02 8.29
CA ASP A 156 -10.19 2.04 7.41
C ASP A 156 -9.15 3.08 6.97
N LYS A 157 -8.17 3.37 7.83
CA LYS A 157 -7.03 4.24 7.50
C LYS A 157 -6.22 3.71 6.32
N ASP A 158 -5.89 2.42 6.30
CA ASP A 158 -5.09 1.82 5.22
C ASP A 158 -5.85 1.87 3.90
N TYR A 159 -7.18 1.69 3.96
CA TYR A 159 -8.02 1.85 2.78
C TYR A 159 -8.00 3.29 2.25
N VAL A 160 -8.28 4.28 3.12
CA VAL A 160 -8.31 5.70 2.72
C VAL A 160 -6.96 6.15 2.18
N TYR A 161 -5.86 5.73 2.81
CA TYR A 161 -4.51 6.11 2.37
C TYR A 161 -4.10 5.42 1.06
N GLY A 162 -4.50 4.17 0.85
CA GLY A 162 -4.34 3.49 -0.44
C GLY A 162 -5.13 4.17 -1.56
N VAL A 163 -6.35 4.65 -1.27
CA VAL A 163 -7.13 5.43 -2.25
C VAL A 163 -6.54 6.83 -2.48
N PHE A 164 -5.87 7.44 -1.50
CA PHE A 164 -5.11 8.67 -1.77
C PHE A 164 -3.99 8.43 -2.79
N ASP A 165 -3.29 7.31 -2.70
CA ASP A 165 -2.23 6.97 -3.65
C ASP A 165 -2.79 6.58 -5.04
N LEU A 166 -3.99 6.00 -5.10
CA LEU A 166 -4.71 5.71 -6.36
C LEU A 166 -4.84 6.94 -7.27
N PHE A 167 -5.04 8.15 -6.72
CA PHE A 167 -5.11 9.38 -7.53
C PHE A 167 -3.82 9.63 -8.34
N GLY A 168 -2.67 9.25 -7.78
CA GLY A 168 -1.39 9.32 -8.47
C GLY A 168 -1.35 8.39 -9.69
N GLU A 169 -1.87 7.17 -9.55
CA GLU A 169 -1.96 6.20 -10.64
C GLU A 169 -2.98 6.59 -11.70
N MET A 170 -4.16 7.07 -11.30
CA MET A 170 -5.16 7.60 -12.24
C MET A 170 -4.59 8.75 -13.08
N MET A 171 -3.81 9.65 -12.46
CA MET A 171 -3.12 10.74 -13.16
C MET A 171 -2.06 10.20 -14.14
N ARG A 172 -1.24 9.23 -13.71
CA ARG A 172 -0.22 8.59 -14.56
C ARG A 172 -0.86 7.90 -15.76
N PHE A 173 -1.95 7.18 -15.54
CA PHE A 173 -2.75 6.53 -16.58
C PHE A 173 -3.32 7.55 -17.58
N ALA A 174 -3.97 8.60 -17.10
CA ALA A 174 -4.52 9.65 -17.95
C ALA A 174 -3.43 10.33 -18.80
N THR A 175 -2.27 10.61 -18.21
CA THR A 175 -1.12 11.23 -18.91
C THR A 175 -0.55 10.29 -19.98
N ALA A 176 -0.40 9.00 -19.67
CA ALA A 176 0.12 8.01 -20.60
C ALA A 176 -0.81 7.81 -21.80
N LYS A 177 -2.12 7.73 -21.57
CA LYS A 177 -3.12 7.58 -22.63
C LYS A 177 -3.28 8.85 -23.47
N SER A 178 -3.27 10.02 -22.84
CA SER A 178 -3.27 11.33 -23.52
C SER A 178 -2.13 11.44 -24.54
N ARG A 179 -0.90 11.01 -24.18
CA ARG A 179 0.24 10.99 -25.09
C ARG A 179 0.10 9.99 -26.24
N ALA A 180 -0.54 8.85 -26.00
CA ALA A 180 -0.63 7.77 -26.98
C ALA A 180 -1.75 7.96 -28.00
N LYS A 181 -2.92 8.49 -27.58
CA LYS A 181 -4.13 8.59 -28.41
C LYS A 181 -4.56 10.02 -28.73
N GLY A 182 -3.96 11.04 -28.11
CA GLY A 182 -4.35 12.45 -28.33
C GLY A 182 -5.75 12.82 -27.83
N VAL A 183 -6.47 11.89 -27.20
CA VAL A 183 -7.83 12.07 -26.68
C VAL A 183 -7.85 11.64 -25.22
N LEU A 184 -8.48 12.45 -24.36
CA LEU A 184 -8.85 11.99 -23.02
C LEU A 184 -10.07 11.10 -23.14
N LEU A 185 -10.07 10.00 -22.39
CA LEU A 185 -10.90 8.79 -22.50
C LEU A 185 -12.43 9.00 -22.34
N ALA A 186 -12.99 10.08 -22.88
CA ALA A 186 -14.42 10.34 -23.00
C ALA A 186 -15.08 9.44 -24.05
N GLU A 187 -14.36 9.08 -25.14
CA GLU A 187 -14.96 8.34 -26.25
C GLU A 187 -14.94 6.81 -26.11
N GLU A 188 -14.03 6.23 -25.31
CA GLU A 188 -13.84 4.77 -25.26
C GLU A 188 -14.54 4.09 -24.08
N SER A 189 -15.07 4.85 -23.11
CA SER A 189 -15.82 4.24 -22.01
C SER A 189 -17.24 3.88 -22.51
N PRO A 190 -17.69 2.62 -22.37
CA PRO A 190 -19.08 2.22 -22.62
C PRO A 190 -20.10 3.00 -21.75
N ARG A 191 -19.63 3.63 -20.67
CA ARG A 191 -20.44 4.42 -19.74
C ARG A 191 -20.42 5.93 -20.05
N GLY A 192 -19.71 6.37 -21.08
CA GLY A 192 -19.59 7.77 -21.46
C GLY A 192 -18.90 8.66 -20.40
N ARG A 193 -18.15 8.06 -19.46
CA ARG A 193 -17.40 8.76 -18.42
C ARG A 193 -15.91 8.71 -18.70
N SER A 194 -15.26 9.88 -18.68
CA SER A 194 -13.82 9.98 -18.82
C SER A 194 -13.10 9.79 -17.48
N THR A 195 -11.82 9.43 -17.54
CA THR A 195 -10.96 9.41 -16.33
C THR A 195 -10.89 10.78 -15.64
N LEU A 196 -11.10 11.88 -16.39
CA LEU A 196 -11.20 13.22 -15.80
C LEU A 196 -12.46 13.37 -14.95
N ASP A 197 -13.61 12.90 -15.44
CA ASP A 197 -14.87 12.98 -14.68
C ASP A 197 -14.78 12.13 -13.41
N ASP A 198 -14.20 10.93 -13.52
CA ASP A 198 -14.03 10.02 -12.38
C ASP A 198 -13.06 10.59 -11.33
N ILE A 199 -11.91 11.13 -11.73
CA ILE A 199 -10.92 11.68 -10.79
C ILE A 199 -11.44 12.95 -10.10
N GLN A 200 -12.26 13.76 -10.79
CA GLN A 200 -12.91 14.93 -10.22
C GLN A 200 -14.01 14.53 -9.23
N ALA A 201 -14.89 13.60 -9.61
CA ALA A 201 -15.96 13.12 -8.74
C ALA A 201 -15.40 12.49 -7.45
N LEU A 202 -14.35 11.66 -7.59
CA LEU A 202 -13.68 11.07 -6.44
C LEU A 202 -12.96 12.12 -5.60
N GLY A 203 -12.30 13.10 -6.24
CA GLY A 203 -11.67 14.23 -5.54
C GLY A 203 -12.66 15.02 -4.70
N CYS A 204 -13.82 15.37 -5.26
CA CYS A 204 -14.90 16.04 -4.53
C CYS A 204 -15.36 15.23 -3.32
N ALA A 205 -15.55 13.91 -3.47
CA ALA A 205 -15.93 13.05 -2.35
C ALA A 205 -14.86 13.06 -1.24
N PHE A 206 -13.58 13.00 -1.59
CA PHE A 206 -12.49 13.02 -0.62
C PHE A 206 -12.31 14.37 0.08
N GLU A 207 -12.66 15.49 -0.56
CA GLU A 207 -12.70 16.81 0.08
C GLU A 207 -13.81 16.94 1.13
N THR A 208 -14.90 16.18 1.00
CA THR A 208 -16.00 16.16 1.98
C THR A 208 -15.68 15.32 3.22
N LEU A 209 -14.62 14.52 3.20
CA LEU A 209 -14.25 13.70 4.34
C LEU A 209 -13.84 14.57 5.55
N PRO A 210 -14.16 14.12 6.78
CA PRO A 210 -13.69 14.79 7.98
C PRO A 210 -12.17 14.90 7.98
N LYS A 211 -11.65 16.13 8.10
CA LYS A 211 -10.21 16.35 8.13
C LYS A 211 -9.64 15.82 9.43
N VAL A 212 -8.75 14.83 9.31
CA VAL A 212 -7.99 14.32 10.45
C VAL A 212 -6.84 15.29 10.73
N PRO A 213 -6.59 15.70 11.98
CA PRO A 213 -5.48 16.60 12.35
C PRO A 213 -4.12 15.86 12.34
N GLU A 214 -3.87 15.06 11.30
CA GLU A 214 -2.64 14.34 11.08
C GLU A 214 -1.88 14.99 9.91
N LYS A 215 -0.60 15.34 10.12
CA LYS A 215 0.22 15.95 9.07
C LYS A 215 0.27 15.12 7.79
N ALA A 216 0.33 13.79 7.92
CA ALA A 216 0.35 12.88 6.78
C ALA A 216 -0.94 12.94 5.95
N PHE A 217 -2.11 13.11 6.61
CA PHE A 217 -3.39 13.27 5.92
C PHE A 217 -3.39 14.54 5.07
N GLY A 218 -2.93 15.67 5.62
CA GLY A 218 -2.80 16.92 4.87
C GLY A 218 -1.89 16.80 3.64
N GLN A 219 -0.75 16.14 3.79
CA GLN A 219 0.18 15.88 2.68
C GLN A 219 -0.44 15.01 1.58
N LYS A 220 -1.18 13.96 1.94
CA LYS A 220 -1.90 13.09 1.00
C LYS A 220 -3.02 13.84 0.28
N LEU A 221 -3.77 14.67 1.00
CA LEU A 221 -4.81 15.53 0.43
C LEU A 221 -4.23 16.54 -0.57
N ASP A 222 -3.11 17.18 -0.25
CA ASP A 222 -2.44 18.11 -1.17
C ASP A 222 -1.87 17.40 -2.40
N ALA A 223 -1.34 16.18 -2.23
CA ALA A 223 -0.91 15.34 -3.33
C ALA A 223 -2.07 14.93 -4.25
N MET A 224 -3.21 14.54 -3.68
CA MET A 224 -4.46 14.27 -4.42
C MET A 224 -4.87 15.49 -5.26
N ARG A 225 -4.97 16.67 -4.63
CA ARG A 225 -5.30 17.92 -5.33
C ARG A 225 -4.35 18.22 -6.48
N ALA A 226 -3.05 17.96 -6.29
CA ALA A 226 -2.06 18.14 -7.34
C ALA A 226 -2.27 17.16 -8.51
N SER A 227 -2.65 15.90 -8.21
CA SER A 227 -2.99 14.89 -9.23
C SER A 227 -4.24 15.28 -10.02
N VAL A 228 -5.32 15.69 -9.35
CA VAL A 228 -6.55 16.16 -9.99
C VAL A 228 -6.26 17.35 -10.93
N ARG A 229 -5.60 18.40 -10.42
CA ARG A 229 -5.24 19.58 -11.22
C ARG A 229 -4.42 19.25 -12.46
N LYS A 230 -3.50 18.27 -12.37
CA LYS A 230 -2.71 17.85 -13.53
C LYS A 230 -3.57 17.19 -14.60
N VAL A 231 -4.51 16.34 -14.21
CA VAL A 231 -5.44 15.72 -15.16
C VAL A 231 -6.40 16.75 -15.75
N GLU A 232 -6.85 17.73 -14.96
CA GLU A 232 -7.65 18.86 -15.46
C GLU A 232 -6.90 19.70 -16.50
N VAL A 233 -5.65 20.07 -16.23
CA VAL A 233 -4.82 20.82 -17.19
C VAL A 233 -4.60 20.02 -18.47
N LEU A 234 -4.42 18.70 -18.38
CA LEU A 234 -4.40 17.83 -19.56
C LEU A 234 -5.76 17.84 -20.28
N GLY A 235 -6.85 17.82 -19.50
CA GLY A 235 -8.24 18.08 -19.88
C GLY A 235 -8.41 19.24 -20.85
N TYR A 236 -8.05 20.41 -20.37
CA TYR A 236 -8.21 21.67 -21.08
C TYR A 236 -7.32 21.80 -22.33
N ARG A 237 -6.20 21.07 -22.41
CA ARG A 237 -5.28 21.14 -23.56
C ARG A 237 -5.71 20.27 -24.75
N LEU A 238 -6.58 19.29 -24.51
CA LEU A 238 -7.02 18.32 -25.52
C LEU A 238 -8.47 18.54 -25.98
N ARG A 239 -9.16 19.54 -25.42
CA ARG A 239 -10.43 20.08 -25.95
C ARG A 239 -10.13 21.28 -26.83
#